data_AF-A0A5Q0BSV2-F1
#
_entry.id   AF-A0A5Q0BSV2-F1
#
_cell.length_a   1.000
_cell.length_b   1.000
_cell.length_c   1.000
_cell.angle_alpha   90.00
_cell.angle_beta   90.00
_cell.angle_gamma   90.00
#
_symmetry.space_group_name_H-M   'P 1'
#
loop_
_entity.id
_entity.type
_entity.pdbx_description
1 polymer ?
#
loop_
_entity_poly.entity_id
_entity_poly.type
_entity_poly.pdbx_seq_one_letter_code
_entity_poly.pdbx_strand_id
1 'polypeptide(L)'
;MVLSYHDIKDEVARDAKAGQTAVSTAHLLLHFEWLQQNGYHPVSVQNLIDARDKKRHLPHKAVLITFDDGYASFYTKVFPLLQRFHYPAMVAVVGSWMENVAGKARVDGAPSIEELLTWEQLREMQRSGLVEIASHSHDLHRGLLANPQGNPLPAGVNRIYDPADKSYESDEHYLQRVRQDIQRSSNDIFQHIGFRPRVIVWPYGEFNQPLIQAASDAGMGITLGLRDGLNTLADLPGLKRLLVTENPDTADFSRLLGSLRIDDRPLHVVHVDLDYIYDPDPERQEQNLGRLIDRIQGMRVNAVYLQAFADPDGDGNADALYFPNRHLPMRADLFNRAAWQLFTRTRVKVYAWMPTLAFRINAPDDWFVHEWHDGKPVLGRHIYKRLSPFNQNARRVVGEIYEDLAKYAPVNGVLYHDDAILSDFEDVTPEALSVAKNSWKLSGDPARLRANDAVLMKWARHKTEALDEWTDYLTAKVRYYRPGIKTARNYYALPLLSPESEAWYAQSYETAFKHYDYVAIEAMPFMEKAENPEAWLEQVVRKIATYPDGLKKTVFELQTVDWNTQKPIPMSTFLAQIQQVQKLGAVHVGYYPDNYIEDQPRQADMEREFSLPYYP
;
A
#
# COMPACT_ATOMS: atom_id res chain seq x y z
N MET A 1 -6.26 -16.03 13.09
CA MET A 1 -7.10 -15.44 12.02
C MET A 1 -8.10 -14.49 12.66
N VAL A 2 -8.56 -13.45 11.96
CA VAL A 2 -9.58 -12.53 12.47
C VAL A 2 -10.62 -12.28 11.38
N LEU A 3 -11.91 -12.40 11.71
CA LEU A 3 -13.03 -12.22 10.79
C LEU A 3 -13.80 -10.95 11.15
N SER A 4 -14.11 -10.14 10.14
CA SER A 4 -14.85 -8.88 10.28
C SER A 4 -16.24 -8.99 9.65
N TYR A 5 -17.26 -8.99 10.50
CA TYR A 5 -18.67 -8.89 10.12
C TYR A 5 -19.20 -7.48 10.41
N HIS A 6 -20.30 -7.11 9.78
CA HIS A 6 -21.04 -5.87 10.08
C HIS A 6 -22.48 -6.26 10.48
N ASP A 7 -23.47 -5.85 9.69
CA ASP A 7 -24.88 -6.08 9.98
C ASP A 7 -25.36 -7.50 9.61
N ILE A 8 -26.30 -8.03 10.39
CA ILE A 8 -26.91 -9.35 10.20
C ILE A 8 -28.41 -9.20 9.94
N LYS A 9 -28.86 -9.63 8.75
CA LYS A 9 -30.26 -9.52 8.31
C LYS A 9 -30.87 -10.90 8.08
N ASP A 10 -32.20 -11.02 8.15
CA ASP A 10 -32.82 -12.33 7.85
C ASP A 10 -32.90 -12.55 6.34
N GLU A 11 -33.18 -11.48 5.61
CA GLU A 11 -33.15 -11.44 4.15
C GLU A 11 -32.02 -10.52 3.69
N VAL A 12 -31.12 -11.08 2.88
CA VAL A 12 -30.12 -10.35 2.11
C VAL A 12 -30.31 -10.78 0.66
N ALA A 13 -30.36 -9.81 -0.25
CA ALA A 13 -30.56 -10.09 -1.68
C ALA A 13 -29.48 -11.06 -2.19
N ARG A 14 -29.88 -12.04 -3.00
CA ARG A 14 -28.95 -13.04 -3.58
C ARG A 14 -27.94 -12.42 -4.55
N ASP A 15 -28.29 -11.29 -5.14
CA ASP A 15 -27.47 -10.44 -6.00
C ASP A 15 -26.89 -9.25 -5.21
N ALA A 16 -26.41 -9.52 -3.99
CA ALA A 16 -25.73 -8.55 -3.16
C ALA A 16 -24.68 -7.80 -4.00
N LYS A 17 -24.82 -6.47 -4.07
CA LYS A 17 -23.89 -5.64 -4.85
C LYS A 17 -22.48 -5.81 -4.30
N ALA A 18 -21.49 -5.73 -5.20
CA ALA A 18 -20.09 -5.80 -4.82
C ALA A 18 -19.77 -4.85 -3.66
N GLY A 19 -19.22 -5.40 -2.56
CA GLY A 19 -18.90 -4.64 -1.34
C GLY A 19 -20.05 -4.46 -0.33
N GLN A 20 -21.21 -5.10 -0.50
CA GLN A 20 -22.21 -5.15 0.58
C GLN A 20 -21.68 -5.98 1.75
N THR A 21 -21.77 -5.46 2.98
CA THR A 21 -21.19 -6.09 4.19
C THR A 21 -22.22 -6.84 5.05
N ALA A 22 -23.50 -6.83 4.64
CA ALA A 22 -24.55 -7.55 5.35
C ALA A 22 -24.48 -9.05 5.07
N VAL A 23 -24.62 -9.86 6.12
CA VAL A 23 -24.69 -11.33 6.04
C VAL A 23 -26.03 -11.80 6.58
N SER A 24 -26.61 -12.83 5.96
CA SER A 24 -27.87 -13.38 6.42
C SER A 24 -27.68 -14.16 7.74
N THR A 25 -28.69 -14.14 8.62
CA THR A 25 -28.68 -14.93 9.86
C THR A 25 -28.42 -16.43 9.58
N ALA A 26 -29.01 -16.93 8.49
CA ALA A 26 -28.83 -18.32 8.05
C ALA A 26 -27.38 -18.61 7.62
N HIS A 27 -26.76 -17.73 6.83
CA HIS A 27 -25.36 -17.92 6.41
C HIS A 27 -24.39 -17.77 7.59
N LEU A 28 -24.65 -16.84 8.52
CA LEU A 28 -23.83 -16.71 9.73
C LEU A 28 -23.86 -18.01 10.57
N LEU A 29 -25.03 -18.62 10.73
CA LEU A 29 -25.14 -19.93 11.40
C LEU A 29 -24.28 -20.99 10.70
N LEU A 30 -24.37 -21.06 9.36
CA LEU A 30 -23.54 -21.98 8.56
C LEU A 30 -22.05 -21.70 8.69
N HIS A 31 -21.63 -20.43 8.79
CA HIS A 31 -20.23 -20.08 9.05
C HIS A 31 -19.75 -20.62 10.41
N PHE A 32 -20.56 -20.48 11.47
CA PHE A 32 -20.20 -20.96 12.81
C PHE A 32 -20.11 -22.49 12.87
N GLU A 33 -21.05 -23.18 12.24
CA GLU A 33 -21.03 -24.64 12.08
C GLU A 33 -19.80 -25.09 11.29
N TRP A 34 -19.50 -24.42 10.17
CA TRP A 34 -18.35 -24.74 9.35
C TRP A 34 -17.03 -24.55 10.12
N LEU A 35 -16.89 -23.46 10.88
CA LEU A 35 -15.71 -23.22 11.73
C LEU A 35 -15.54 -24.37 12.74
N GLN A 36 -16.63 -24.80 13.38
CA GLN A 36 -16.63 -25.90 14.34
C GLN A 36 -16.18 -27.22 13.67
N GLN A 37 -16.81 -27.57 12.55
CA GLN A 37 -16.56 -28.81 11.82
C GLN A 37 -15.15 -28.88 11.24
N ASN A 38 -14.55 -27.73 10.93
CA ASN A 38 -13.19 -27.64 10.37
C ASN A 38 -12.10 -27.40 11.43
N GLY A 39 -12.45 -27.48 12.72
CA GLY A 39 -11.50 -27.41 13.84
C GLY A 39 -10.92 -26.01 14.07
N TYR A 40 -11.65 -24.96 13.69
CA TYR A 40 -11.29 -23.59 14.10
C TYR A 40 -11.77 -23.36 15.53
N HIS A 41 -10.98 -22.61 16.29
CA HIS A 41 -11.23 -22.36 17.71
C HIS A 41 -11.45 -20.87 17.95
N PRO A 42 -12.70 -20.42 18.14
CA PRO A 42 -12.99 -19.06 18.52
C PRO A 42 -12.28 -18.68 19.84
N VAL A 43 -11.55 -17.56 19.82
CA VAL A 43 -10.78 -17.06 20.96
C VAL A 43 -11.22 -15.66 21.37
N SER A 44 -11.16 -15.38 22.67
CA SER A 44 -11.45 -14.06 23.23
C SER A 44 -10.24 -13.11 23.15
N VAL A 45 -10.50 -11.81 23.31
CA VAL A 45 -9.45 -10.81 23.50
C VAL A 45 -8.56 -11.13 24.71
N GLN A 46 -9.14 -11.68 25.79
CA GLN A 46 -8.36 -12.11 26.94
C GLN A 46 -7.38 -13.23 26.58
N ASN A 47 -7.74 -14.16 25.69
CA ASN A 47 -6.80 -15.20 25.24
C ASN A 47 -5.62 -14.61 24.46
N LEU A 48 -5.83 -13.54 23.68
CA LEU A 48 -4.75 -12.83 23.01
C LEU A 48 -3.80 -12.18 24.02
N ILE A 49 -4.36 -11.53 25.05
CA ILE A 49 -3.59 -10.90 26.15
C ILE A 49 -2.79 -11.96 26.91
N ASP A 50 -3.43 -13.06 27.31
CA ASP A 50 -2.77 -14.15 28.04
C ASP A 50 -1.65 -14.78 27.21
N ALA A 51 -1.83 -14.88 25.89
CA ALA A 51 -0.81 -15.42 24.99
C ALA A 51 0.37 -14.48 24.79
N ARG A 52 0.12 -13.17 24.63
CA ARG A 52 1.16 -12.15 24.63
C ARG A 52 1.97 -12.18 25.92
N ASP A 53 1.29 -12.31 27.06
CA ASP A 53 1.89 -12.35 28.39
C ASP A 53 2.50 -13.73 28.73
N LYS A 54 2.51 -14.68 27.78
CA LYS A 54 3.05 -16.05 27.93
C LYS A 54 2.40 -16.86 29.05
N LYS A 55 1.16 -16.52 29.45
CA LYS A 55 0.37 -17.26 30.44
C LYS A 55 -0.31 -18.49 29.83
N ARG A 56 -0.62 -18.45 28.53
CA ARG A 56 -1.27 -19.56 27.79
C ARG A 56 -0.93 -19.50 26.31
N HIS A 57 -0.88 -20.63 25.61
CA HIS A 57 -0.79 -20.62 24.15
C HIS A 57 -2.17 -20.53 23.50
N LEU A 58 -2.26 -19.83 22.35
CA LEU A 58 -3.45 -19.90 21.51
C LEU A 58 -3.57 -21.31 20.90
N PRO A 59 -4.79 -21.84 20.75
CA PRO A 59 -4.99 -23.09 20.04
C PRO A 59 -4.57 -22.98 18.57
N HIS A 60 -4.23 -24.10 17.94
CA HIS A 60 -4.14 -24.15 16.47
C HIS A 60 -5.46 -23.68 15.85
N LYS A 61 -5.41 -23.06 14.67
CA LYS A 61 -6.59 -22.49 13.99
C LYS A 61 -7.42 -21.54 14.88
N ALA A 62 -6.77 -20.78 15.77
CA ALA A 62 -7.42 -19.72 16.53
C ALA A 62 -8.07 -18.67 15.61
N VAL A 63 -9.33 -18.33 15.88
CA VAL A 63 -10.10 -17.31 15.16
C VAL A 63 -10.70 -16.30 16.14
N LEU A 64 -10.46 -15.01 15.92
CA LEU A 64 -11.18 -13.94 16.60
C LEU A 64 -12.35 -13.51 15.69
N ILE A 65 -13.57 -13.50 16.22
CA ILE A 65 -14.78 -13.12 15.49
C ILE A 65 -15.16 -11.70 15.93
N THR A 66 -15.22 -10.75 14.99
CA THR A 66 -15.48 -9.34 15.28
C THR A 66 -16.68 -8.84 14.49
N PHE A 67 -17.45 -7.95 15.10
CA PHE A 67 -18.57 -7.26 14.50
C PHE A 67 -18.36 -5.75 14.64
N ASP A 68 -18.50 -5.01 13.56
CA ASP A 68 -18.24 -3.58 13.54
C ASP A 68 -19.57 -2.80 13.67
N ASP A 69 -19.45 -1.47 13.76
CA ASP A 69 -20.54 -0.48 13.69
C ASP A 69 -21.56 -0.44 14.85
N GLY A 70 -21.72 -1.51 15.61
CA GLY A 70 -22.63 -1.55 16.76
C GLY A 70 -24.09 -1.69 16.38
N TYR A 71 -24.39 -2.47 15.33
CA TYR A 71 -25.77 -2.76 14.91
C TYR A 71 -26.56 -3.57 15.94
N ALA A 72 -27.84 -3.26 16.14
CA ALA A 72 -28.78 -3.95 17.02
C ALA A 72 -28.97 -5.44 16.67
N SER A 73 -28.68 -5.82 15.42
CA SER A 73 -28.65 -7.20 14.95
C SER A 73 -27.62 -8.05 15.70
N PHE A 74 -26.53 -7.45 16.18
CA PHE A 74 -25.56 -8.14 17.03
C PHE A 74 -26.21 -8.66 18.33
N TYR A 75 -27.04 -7.85 18.98
CA TYR A 75 -27.74 -8.29 20.19
C TYR A 75 -28.88 -9.26 19.89
N THR A 76 -29.69 -8.97 18.88
CA THR A 76 -30.93 -9.73 18.61
C THR A 76 -30.69 -11.05 17.88
N LYS A 77 -29.59 -11.19 17.13
CA LYS A 77 -29.33 -12.35 16.26
C LYS A 77 -27.99 -13.01 16.55
N VAL A 78 -26.92 -12.25 16.74
CA VAL A 78 -25.58 -12.81 16.96
C VAL A 78 -25.41 -13.33 18.38
N PHE A 79 -25.77 -12.54 19.39
CA PHE A 79 -25.56 -12.90 20.79
C PHE A 79 -26.23 -14.22 21.22
N PRO A 80 -27.48 -14.54 20.80
CA PRO A 80 -28.07 -15.87 21.04
C PRO A 80 -27.29 -17.02 20.39
N LEU A 81 -26.71 -16.80 19.21
CA LEU A 81 -25.84 -17.80 18.56
C LEU A 81 -24.53 -17.96 19.33
N LEU A 82 -23.90 -16.87 19.76
CA LEU A 82 -22.69 -16.92 20.60
C LEU A 82 -22.94 -17.71 21.89
N GLN A 83 -24.08 -17.50 22.54
CA GLN A 83 -24.49 -18.27 23.72
C GLN A 83 -24.68 -19.75 23.39
N ARG A 84 -25.34 -20.09 22.27
CA ARG A 84 -25.56 -21.49 21.86
C ARG A 84 -24.25 -22.22 21.55
N PHE A 85 -23.32 -21.57 20.85
CA PHE A 85 -22.04 -22.17 20.46
C PHE A 85 -20.93 -22.00 21.51
N HIS A 86 -21.15 -21.18 22.54
CA HIS A 86 -20.13 -20.76 23.51
C HIS A 86 -18.93 -20.09 22.84
N TYR A 87 -19.20 -19.31 21.79
CA TYR A 87 -18.16 -18.62 21.03
C TYR A 87 -17.90 -17.24 21.64
N PRO A 88 -16.65 -16.93 22.03
CA PRO A 88 -16.29 -15.55 22.31
C PRO A 88 -16.26 -14.72 21.02
N ALA A 89 -16.70 -13.47 21.12
CA ALA A 89 -16.65 -12.50 20.03
C ALA A 89 -16.39 -11.09 20.58
N MET A 90 -16.31 -10.12 19.69
CA MET A 90 -16.30 -8.70 20.05
C MET A 90 -17.21 -7.88 19.15
N VAL A 91 -17.70 -6.77 19.69
CA VAL A 91 -18.41 -5.74 18.93
C VAL A 91 -17.75 -4.38 19.12
N ALA A 92 -17.49 -3.66 18.04
CA ALA A 92 -16.93 -2.32 18.06
C ALA A 92 -18.03 -1.28 17.79
N VAL A 93 -18.13 -0.26 18.66
CA VAL A 93 -19.20 0.75 18.58
C VAL A 93 -18.64 2.12 18.21
N VAL A 94 -19.35 2.84 17.34
CA VAL A 94 -19.01 4.23 16.96
C VAL A 94 -19.61 5.18 17.99
N GLY A 95 -18.76 5.94 18.69
CA GLY A 95 -19.20 6.78 19.81
C GLY A 95 -20.28 7.81 19.44
N SER A 96 -20.11 8.52 18.33
CA SER A 96 -21.05 9.55 17.88
C SER A 96 -22.40 8.97 17.42
N TRP A 97 -22.43 7.71 16.96
CA TRP A 97 -23.69 7.03 16.63
C TRP A 97 -24.46 6.64 17.89
N MET A 98 -23.76 6.24 18.95
CA MET A 98 -24.35 5.93 20.25
C MET A 98 -24.92 7.18 20.96
N GLU A 99 -24.47 8.39 20.58
CA GLU A 99 -25.07 9.65 21.06
C GLU A 99 -26.50 9.86 20.53
N ASN A 100 -26.80 9.40 19.31
CA ASN A 100 -28.16 9.44 18.74
C ASN A 100 -29.13 8.61 19.61
N VAL A 101 -28.68 7.45 20.07
CA VAL A 101 -29.45 6.55 20.96
C VAL A 101 -29.73 7.21 22.32
N ALA A 102 -28.86 8.13 22.76
CA ALA A 102 -29.05 8.92 23.98
C ALA A 102 -29.96 10.15 23.79
N GLY A 103 -30.61 10.32 22.62
CA GLY A 103 -31.53 11.42 22.35
C GLY A 103 -30.86 12.74 21.95
N LYS A 104 -29.60 12.71 21.50
CA LYS A 104 -28.89 13.87 20.93
C LYS A 104 -29.17 14.00 19.42
N ALA A 105 -28.72 15.11 18.82
CA ALA A 105 -28.94 15.39 17.39
C ALA A 105 -28.33 14.31 16.49
N ARG A 106 -29.07 13.92 15.44
CA ARG A 106 -28.68 12.88 14.48
C ARG A 106 -27.36 13.25 13.78
N VAL A 107 -26.41 12.33 13.82
CA VAL A 107 -25.19 12.39 12.99
C VAL A 107 -25.48 11.95 11.56
N ASP A 108 -25.04 12.74 10.57
CA ASP A 108 -25.18 12.41 9.16
C ASP A 108 -24.44 11.10 8.80
N GLY A 109 -25.12 10.23 8.06
CA GLY A 109 -24.58 8.91 7.67
C GLY A 109 -24.69 7.82 8.75
N ALA A 110 -25.13 8.14 9.97
CA ALA A 110 -25.39 7.14 11.00
C ALA A 110 -26.65 6.29 10.68
N PRO A 111 -26.66 5.00 11.05
CA PRO A 111 -27.88 4.18 11.06
C PRO A 111 -28.98 4.82 11.92
N SER A 112 -30.23 4.38 11.72
CA SER A 112 -31.35 4.80 12.59
C SER A 112 -31.15 4.30 14.02
N ILE A 113 -31.81 4.93 14.99
CA ILE A 113 -31.66 4.60 16.41
C ILE A 113 -32.06 3.14 16.67
N GLU A 114 -33.10 2.65 15.98
CA GLU A 114 -33.61 1.29 16.08
C GLU A 114 -32.63 0.24 15.49
N GLU A 115 -31.71 0.67 14.64
CA GLU A 115 -30.68 -0.18 14.04
C GLU A 115 -29.41 -0.27 14.88
N LEU A 116 -29.29 0.49 15.98
CA LEU A 116 -28.09 0.54 16.83
C LEU A 116 -28.31 -0.14 18.18
N LEU A 117 -27.22 -0.65 18.74
CA LEU A 117 -27.20 -1.19 20.10
C LEU A 117 -27.50 -0.10 21.14
N THR A 118 -28.07 -0.50 22.28
CA THR A 118 -28.18 0.37 23.46
C THR A 118 -27.06 0.10 24.46
N TRP A 119 -26.80 1.06 25.35
CA TRP A 119 -25.83 0.88 26.44
C TRP A 119 -26.21 -0.25 27.41
N GLU A 120 -27.51 -0.49 27.62
CA GLU A 120 -28.02 -1.60 28.41
C GLU A 120 -27.66 -2.95 27.77
N GLN A 121 -27.88 -3.09 26.46
CA GLN A 121 -27.55 -4.29 25.69
C GLN A 121 -26.03 -4.57 25.72
N LEU A 122 -25.22 -3.53 25.51
CA LEU A 122 -23.75 -3.65 25.60
C LEU A 122 -23.30 -4.11 26.99
N ARG A 123 -23.89 -3.55 28.05
CA ARG A 123 -23.58 -3.93 29.44
C ARG A 123 -23.96 -5.36 29.74
N GLU A 124 -25.11 -5.83 29.24
CA GLU A 124 -25.54 -7.22 29.37
C GLU A 124 -24.57 -8.18 28.68
N MET A 125 -24.23 -7.91 27.41
CA MET A 125 -23.32 -8.75 26.63
C MET A 125 -21.92 -8.79 27.26
N GLN A 126 -21.37 -7.66 27.73
CA GLN A 126 -20.08 -7.62 28.43
C GLN A 126 -20.11 -8.48 29.71
N ARG A 127 -21.20 -8.41 30.50
CA ARG A 127 -21.36 -9.18 31.75
C ARG A 127 -21.52 -10.68 31.53
N SER A 128 -21.93 -11.11 30.34
CA SER A 128 -22.00 -12.53 29.99
C SER A 128 -20.63 -13.21 29.96
N GLY A 129 -19.55 -12.43 29.80
CA GLY A 129 -18.19 -12.95 29.62
C GLY A 129 -17.90 -13.48 28.21
N LEU A 130 -18.87 -13.48 27.29
CA LEU A 130 -18.70 -13.92 25.90
C LEU A 130 -18.29 -12.80 24.95
N VAL A 131 -18.67 -11.56 25.24
CA VAL A 131 -18.51 -10.43 24.32
C VAL A 131 -17.55 -9.40 24.92
N GLU A 132 -16.53 -9.03 24.15
CA GLU A 132 -15.74 -7.82 24.40
C GLU A 132 -16.38 -6.62 23.69
N ILE A 133 -16.58 -5.51 24.41
CA ILE A 133 -16.93 -4.22 23.80
C ILE A 133 -15.66 -3.45 23.44
N ALA A 134 -15.54 -3.06 22.17
CA ALA A 134 -14.43 -2.30 21.62
C ALA A 134 -14.86 -0.91 21.14
N SER A 135 -13.90 -0.01 21.01
CA SER A 135 -14.10 1.29 20.36
C SER A 135 -14.05 1.13 18.84
N HIS A 136 -14.91 1.87 18.13
CA HIS A 136 -14.78 2.14 16.70
C HIS A 136 -14.53 3.63 16.45
N SER A 137 -13.70 4.26 17.29
CA SER A 137 -13.51 5.72 17.45
C SER A 137 -14.75 6.43 18.03
N HIS A 138 -14.65 7.73 18.29
CA HIS A 138 -15.81 8.55 18.64
C HIS A 138 -16.47 9.07 17.36
N ASP A 139 -15.76 9.82 16.52
CA ASP A 139 -16.28 10.47 15.30
C ASP A 139 -15.32 10.40 14.10
N LEU A 140 -14.44 9.38 14.06
CA LEU A 140 -13.56 9.16 12.90
C LEU A 140 -14.19 8.24 11.83
N HIS A 141 -15.39 7.70 12.07
CA HIS A 141 -16.13 6.88 11.10
C HIS A 141 -16.92 7.74 10.09
N ARG A 142 -16.18 8.60 9.37
CA ARG A 142 -16.74 9.43 8.30
C ARG A 142 -15.67 9.81 7.27
N GLY A 143 -16.14 10.19 6.09
CA GLY A 143 -15.35 10.91 5.12
C GLY A 143 -15.19 12.38 5.53
N LEU A 144 -14.00 12.93 5.35
CA LEU A 144 -13.75 14.37 5.44
C LEU A 144 -13.16 14.89 4.12
N LEU A 145 -13.33 16.18 3.86
CA LEU A 145 -12.69 16.83 2.73
C LEU A 145 -11.18 16.86 2.98
N ALA A 146 -10.42 16.10 2.18
CA ALA A 146 -8.96 15.97 2.33
C ALA A 146 -8.17 16.43 1.11
N ASN A 147 -8.78 17.18 0.20
CA ASN A 147 -8.11 17.87 -0.90
C ASN A 147 -9.03 18.96 -1.50
N PRO A 148 -8.49 19.90 -2.31
CA PRO A 148 -9.28 20.96 -2.92
C PRO A 148 -10.40 20.50 -3.87
N GLN A 149 -10.31 19.28 -4.42
CA GLN A 149 -11.23 18.77 -5.44
C GLN A 149 -12.43 18.00 -4.87
N GLY A 150 -12.58 17.91 -3.54
CA GLY A 150 -13.79 17.34 -2.95
C GLY A 150 -13.71 15.86 -2.59
N ASN A 151 -12.54 15.23 -2.51
CA ASN A 151 -12.49 13.81 -2.13
C ASN A 151 -12.87 13.62 -0.65
N PRO A 152 -13.85 12.74 -0.35
CA PRO A 152 -14.17 12.35 1.02
C PRO A 152 -13.25 11.19 1.45
N LEU A 153 -12.19 11.50 2.20
CA LEU A 153 -11.23 10.50 2.68
C LEU A 153 -11.48 10.12 4.15
N PRO A 154 -11.07 8.91 4.59
CA PRO A 154 -11.20 8.46 5.98
C PRO A 154 -10.62 9.46 6.99
N ALA A 155 -11.43 9.87 7.96
CA ALA A 155 -11.09 10.96 8.88
C ALA A 155 -9.89 10.69 9.79
N GLY A 156 -9.69 9.43 10.21
CA GLY A 156 -8.62 9.08 11.14
C GLY A 156 -7.21 9.22 10.56
N VAL A 157 -7.04 9.00 9.26
CA VAL A 157 -5.70 8.87 8.64
C VAL A 157 -5.36 9.98 7.65
N ASN A 158 -6.21 10.99 7.54
CA ASN A 158 -6.04 12.10 6.59
C ASN A 158 -6.21 13.45 7.28
N ARG A 159 -5.51 14.44 6.74
CA ARG A 159 -5.61 15.86 7.13
C ARG A 159 -6.84 16.48 6.51
N ILE A 160 -7.50 17.36 7.25
CA ILE A 160 -8.59 18.18 6.72
C ILE A 160 -8.03 19.18 5.71
N TYR A 161 -8.72 19.37 4.61
CA TYR A 161 -8.52 20.52 3.73
C TYR A 161 -9.62 21.56 4.01
N ASP A 162 -9.22 22.77 4.37
CA ASP A 162 -10.11 23.90 4.58
C ASP A 162 -10.26 24.70 3.28
N PRO A 163 -11.45 24.73 2.65
CA PRO A 163 -11.68 25.48 1.42
C PRO A 163 -11.72 27.01 1.63
N ALA A 164 -11.99 27.49 2.84
CA ALA A 164 -12.00 28.92 3.15
C ALA A 164 -10.57 29.48 3.16
N ASP A 165 -9.66 28.76 3.83
CA ASP A 165 -8.26 29.15 3.96
C ASP A 165 -7.36 28.56 2.86
N LYS A 166 -7.91 27.67 2.02
CA LYS A 166 -7.21 26.91 0.99
C LYS A 166 -5.94 26.23 1.52
N SER A 167 -6.06 25.63 2.71
CA SER A 167 -4.93 25.06 3.43
C SER A 167 -5.27 23.70 4.02
N TYR A 168 -4.23 22.92 4.28
CA TYR A 168 -4.36 21.66 4.98
C TYR A 168 -4.19 21.86 6.49
N GLU A 169 -4.88 21.02 7.25
CA GLU A 169 -4.70 20.85 8.68
C GLU A 169 -3.21 20.61 9.00
N SER A 170 -2.70 21.34 9.99
CA SER A 170 -1.33 21.19 10.48
C SER A 170 -1.13 19.85 11.17
N ASP A 171 0.13 19.41 11.26
CA ASP A 171 0.48 18.18 11.99
C ASP A 171 0.03 18.24 13.46
N GLU A 172 0.18 19.40 14.11
CA GLU A 172 -0.24 19.59 15.50
C GLU A 172 -1.75 19.42 15.67
N HIS A 173 -2.56 20.07 14.83
CA HIS A 173 -4.02 19.96 14.89
C HIS A 173 -4.50 18.54 14.55
N TYR A 174 -3.90 17.90 13.55
CA TYR A 174 -4.19 16.50 13.22
C TYR A 174 -3.96 15.58 14.43
N LEU A 175 -2.79 15.67 15.06
CA LEU A 175 -2.43 14.86 16.22
C LEU A 175 -3.37 15.11 17.40
N GLN A 176 -3.72 16.38 17.65
CA GLN A 176 -4.66 16.75 18.70
C GLN A 176 -6.06 16.17 18.44
N ARG A 177 -6.58 16.32 17.21
CA ARG A 177 -7.90 15.83 16.80
C ARG A 177 -8.04 14.33 17.03
N VAL A 178 -7.10 13.52 16.53
CA VAL A 178 -7.18 12.07 16.67
C VAL A 178 -7.00 11.61 18.13
N ARG A 179 -6.12 12.26 18.90
CA ARG A 179 -5.92 11.94 20.32
C ARG A 179 -7.18 12.21 21.13
N GLN A 180 -7.80 13.37 20.92
CA GLN A 180 -9.03 13.76 21.63
C GLN A 180 -10.19 12.83 21.30
N ASP A 181 -10.36 12.48 20.03
CA ASP A 181 -11.42 11.56 19.57
C ASP A 181 -11.31 10.18 20.25
N ILE A 182 -10.13 9.57 20.17
CA ILE A 182 -9.87 8.23 20.73
C ILE A 182 -10.04 8.24 22.25
N GLN A 183 -9.53 9.28 22.93
CA GLN A 183 -9.67 9.42 24.37
C GLN A 183 -11.13 9.58 24.80
N ARG A 184 -11.92 10.35 24.02
CA ARG A 184 -13.35 10.52 24.26
C ARG A 184 -14.08 9.19 24.11
N SER A 185 -13.86 8.45 23.04
CA SER A 185 -14.47 7.12 22.83
C SER A 185 -14.19 6.16 24.01
N SER A 186 -12.93 6.09 24.47
CA SER A 186 -12.54 5.27 25.62
C SER A 186 -13.24 5.69 26.91
N ASN A 187 -13.40 7.00 27.14
CA ASN A 187 -14.07 7.55 28.32
C ASN A 187 -15.58 7.32 28.29
N ASP A 188 -16.23 7.55 27.15
CA ASP A 188 -17.68 7.39 26.99
C ASP A 188 -18.09 5.93 27.24
N ILE A 189 -17.37 4.98 26.63
CA ILE A 189 -17.60 3.54 26.87
C ILE A 189 -17.43 3.23 28.37
N PHE A 190 -16.35 3.68 29.00
CA PHE A 190 -16.12 3.43 30.43
C PHE A 190 -17.25 3.99 31.31
N GLN A 191 -17.72 5.21 31.03
CA GLN A 191 -18.80 5.84 31.80
C GLN A 191 -20.12 5.08 31.69
N HIS A 192 -20.45 4.54 30.51
CA HIS A 192 -21.74 3.88 30.29
C HIS A 192 -21.76 2.41 30.73
N ILE A 193 -20.69 1.64 30.51
CA ILE A 193 -20.69 0.19 30.79
C ILE A 193 -19.84 -0.20 32.00
N GLY A 194 -19.01 0.71 32.54
CA GLY A 194 -18.15 0.47 33.71
C GLY A 194 -16.84 -0.27 33.40
N PHE A 195 -16.58 -0.57 32.13
CA PHE A 195 -15.36 -1.23 31.65
C PHE A 195 -14.69 -0.35 30.61
N ARG A 196 -13.37 -0.15 30.75
CA ARG A 196 -12.60 0.63 29.78
C ARG A 196 -12.25 -0.29 28.60
N PRO A 197 -12.49 0.13 27.34
CA PRO A 197 -12.19 -0.72 26.20
C PRO A 197 -10.68 -0.96 26.13
N ARG A 198 -10.30 -2.18 25.75
CA ARG A 198 -8.90 -2.60 25.56
C ARG A 198 -8.52 -2.68 24.09
N VAL A 199 -9.52 -2.51 23.23
CA VAL A 199 -9.46 -2.76 21.79
C VAL A 199 -10.07 -1.58 21.06
N ILE A 200 -9.43 -1.18 19.97
CA ILE A 200 -10.01 -0.29 18.96
C ILE A 200 -10.00 -0.97 17.59
N VAL A 201 -11.11 -0.87 16.89
CA VAL A 201 -11.22 -1.24 15.49
C VAL A 201 -11.17 0.05 14.68
N TRP A 202 -10.36 0.10 13.63
CA TRP A 202 -10.20 1.32 12.84
C TRP A 202 -11.30 1.45 11.78
N PRO A 203 -12.01 2.59 11.70
CA PRO A 203 -12.94 2.87 10.61
C PRO A 203 -12.30 2.64 9.25
N TYR A 204 -13.05 1.99 8.34
CA TYR A 204 -12.57 1.59 7.01
C TYR A 204 -11.33 0.67 7.01
N GLY A 205 -10.89 0.21 8.19
CA GLY A 205 -9.68 -0.58 8.37
C GLY A 205 -8.37 0.19 8.26
N GLU A 206 -8.43 1.51 8.13
CA GLU A 206 -7.28 2.37 7.86
C GLU A 206 -6.70 2.95 9.15
N PHE A 207 -5.37 2.87 9.29
CA PHE A 207 -4.67 3.37 10.47
C PHE A 207 -3.25 3.83 10.17
N ASN A 208 -2.67 4.55 11.13
CA ASN A 208 -1.27 4.98 11.11
C ASN A 208 -0.67 4.96 12.52
N GLN A 209 0.64 5.25 12.63
CA GLN A 209 1.31 5.24 13.93
C GLN A 209 0.77 6.25 14.94
N PRO A 210 0.45 7.51 14.57
CA PRO A 210 -0.21 8.43 15.49
C PRO A 210 -1.50 7.88 16.12
N LEU A 211 -2.34 7.21 15.33
CA LEU A 211 -3.56 6.56 15.82
C LEU A 211 -3.25 5.41 16.78
N ILE A 212 -2.29 4.54 16.44
CA ILE A 212 -1.86 3.45 17.33
C ILE A 212 -1.37 4.00 18.67
N GLN A 213 -0.54 5.05 18.64
CA GLN A 213 -0.04 5.68 19.86
C GLN A 213 -1.17 6.29 20.69
N ALA A 214 -2.11 7.01 20.06
CA ALA A 214 -3.27 7.57 20.74
C ALA A 214 -4.17 6.48 21.36
N ALA A 215 -4.36 5.35 20.68
CA ALA A 215 -5.09 4.20 21.23
C ALA A 215 -4.37 3.59 22.43
N SER A 216 -3.05 3.38 22.34
CA SER A 216 -2.23 2.90 23.45
C SER A 216 -2.33 3.81 24.66
N ASP A 217 -2.20 5.13 24.47
CA ASP A 217 -2.34 6.14 25.54
C ASP A 217 -3.73 6.10 26.20
N ALA A 218 -4.78 5.76 25.44
CA ALA A 218 -6.14 5.63 25.92
C ALA A 218 -6.48 4.25 26.54
N GLY A 219 -5.49 3.35 26.66
CA GLY A 219 -5.62 2.01 27.24
C GLY A 219 -6.03 0.92 26.23
N MET A 220 -6.10 1.24 24.94
CA MET A 220 -6.48 0.33 23.85
C MET A 220 -5.24 -0.18 23.10
N GLY A 221 -4.50 -1.10 23.72
CA GLY A 221 -3.25 -1.63 23.19
C GLY A 221 -3.39 -2.72 22.10
N ILE A 222 -4.61 -3.11 21.75
CA ILE A 222 -4.90 -4.03 20.65
C ILE A 222 -5.70 -3.26 19.61
N THR A 223 -5.21 -3.19 18.38
CA THR A 223 -5.87 -2.45 17.30
C THR A 223 -6.08 -3.34 16.08
N LEU A 224 -7.16 -3.10 15.33
CA LEU A 224 -7.57 -3.95 14.21
C LEU A 224 -7.85 -3.11 12.96
N GLY A 225 -7.16 -3.42 11.86
CA GLY A 225 -7.39 -2.84 10.53
C GLY A 225 -8.21 -3.76 9.62
N LEU A 226 -8.22 -3.50 8.31
CA LEU A 226 -8.77 -4.40 7.28
C LEU A 226 -7.69 -4.67 6.24
N ARG A 227 -7.00 -5.79 6.40
CA ARG A 227 -5.99 -6.29 5.48
C ARG A 227 -6.06 -7.79 5.49
N ASP A 228 -5.82 -8.41 4.34
CA ASP A 228 -5.75 -9.85 4.24
C ASP A 228 -4.46 -10.39 4.90
N GLY A 229 -4.53 -11.61 5.39
CA GLY A 229 -3.38 -12.37 5.88
C GLY A 229 -3.55 -12.92 7.29
N LEU A 230 -2.62 -13.80 7.66
CA LEU A 230 -2.53 -14.35 9.01
C LEU A 230 -1.84 -13.36 9.96
N ASN A 231 -2.13 -13.53 11.24
CA ASN A 231 -1.59 -12.72 12.33
C ASN A 231 -0.75 -13.57 13.27
N THR A 232 0.26 -12.93 13.83
CA THR A 232 1.04 -13.34 14.98
C THR A 232 0.75 -12.40 16.15
N LEU A 233 1.29 -12.71 17.33
CA LEU A 233 1.15 -11.81 18.49
C LEU A 233 1.91 -10.48 18.32
N ALA A 234 2.85 -10.39 17.37
CA ALA A 234 3.53 -9.13 17.05
C ALA A 234 2.60 -8.15 16.30
N ASP A 235 1.53 -8.65 15.69
CA ASP A 235 0.57 -7.84 14.94
C ASP A 235 -0.51 -7.19 15.81
N LEU A 236 -0.48 -7.36 17.15
CA LEU A 236 -1.49 -6.78 18.05
C LEU A 236 -1.71 -5.26 17.90
N PRO A 237 -0.69 -4.43 17.60
CA PRO A 237 -0.90 -3.01 17.33
C PRO A 237 -1.57 -2.69 15.99
N GLY A 238 -1.91 -3.69 15.16
CA GLY A 238 -2.53 -3.49 13.85
C GLY A 238 -2.94 -4.82 13.19
N LEU A 239 -3.82 -5.57 13.84
CA LEU A 239 -4.24 -6.89 13.39
C LEU A 239 -4.92 -6.82 12.02
N LYS A 240 -4.53 -7.73 11.14
CA LYS A 240 -5.13 -7.99 9.83
C LYS A 240 -6.46 -8.69 10.03
N ARG A 241 -7.50 -8.28 9.31
CA ARG A 241 -8.83 -8.87 9.37
C ARG A 241 -9.35 -9.12 7.97
N LEU A 242 -9.96 -10.30 7.82
CA LEU A 242 -10.69 -10.66 6.62
C LEU A 242 -12.08 -10.03 6.69
N LEU A 243 -12.40 -9.18 5.72
CA LEU A 243 -13.73 -8.61 5.58
C LEU A 243 -14.67 -9.66 4.96
N VAL A 244 -15.80 -9.92 5.64
CA VAL A 244 -16.85 -10.78 5.09
C VAL A 244 -17.85 -9.91 4.35
N THR A 245 -17.91 -10.06 3.02
CA THR A 245 -18.80 -9.32 2.12
C THR A 245 -19.64 -10.26 1.28
N GLU A 246 -20.71 -9.71 0.68
CA GLU A 246 -21.52 -10.36 -0.36
C GLU A 246 -22.30 -11.59 0.12
N ASN A 247 -22.59 -11.67 1.42
CA ASN A 247 -23.41 -12.72 2.03
C ASN A 247 -22.97 -14.14 1.60
N PRO A 248 -21.70 -14.52 1.83
CA PRO A 248 -21.14 -15.75 1.28
C PRO A 248 -21.89 -16.97 1.82
N ASP A 249 -22.13 -17.97 0.98
CA ASP A 249 -22.57 -19.26 1.46
C ASP A 249 -21.41 -20.06 2.08
N THR A 250 -21.64 -21.33 2.43
CA THR A 250 -20.59 -22.17 3.02
C THR A 250 -19.39 -22.41 2.08
N ALA A 251 -19.64 -22.55 0.78
CA ALA A 251 -18.58 -22.78 -0.21
C ALA A 251 -17.77 -21.50 -0.45
N ASP A 252 -18.45 -20.36 -0.59
CA ASP A 252 -17.83 -19.04 -0.70
C ASP A 252 -16.99 -18.72 0.54
N PHE A 253 -17.54 -18.94 1.72
CA PHE A 253 -16.83 -18.72 2.98
C PHE A 253 -15.58 -19.60 3.09
N SER A 254 -15.67 -20.88 2.71
CA SER A 254 -14.50 -21.76 2.68
C SER A 254 -13.41 -21.27 1.71
N ARG A 255 -13.80 -20.74 0.53
CA ARG A 255 -12.86 -20.14 -0.43
C ARG A 255 -12.21 -18.87 0.13
N LEU A 256 -13.01 -18.01 0.73
CA LEU A 256 -12.58 -16.77 1.38
C LEU A 256 -11.54 -17.05 2.48
N LEU A 257 -11.74 -18.09 3.31
CA LEU A 257 -10.75 -18.49 4.32
C LEU A 257 -9.51 -19.17 3.70
N GLY A 258 -9.65 -19.79 2.53
CA GLY A 258 -8.54 -20.36 1.77
C GLY A 258 -7.61 -19.29 1.19
N SER A 259 -8.16 -18.18 0.71
CA SER A 259 -7.38 -17.08 0.10
C SER A 259 -6.46 -16.38 1.10
N LEU A 260 -6.80 -16.37 2.40
CA LEU A 260 -5.92 -15.87 3.47
C LEU A 260 -4.57 -16.61 3.60
N ARG A 261 -4.45 -17.79 3.00
CA ARG A 261 -3.20 -18.57 3.00
C ARG A 261 -2.29 -18.22 1.81
N ILE A 262 -2.76 -17.38 0.88
CA ILE A 262 -2.13 -17.13 -0.42
C ILE A 262 -2.02 -15.61 -0.62
N ASP A 263 -0.88 -15.01 -0.27
CA ASP A 263 -0.55 -13.60 -0.61
C ASP A 263 -0.01 -13.49 -2.07
N ASP A 264 -0.42 -14.42 -2.95
CA ASP A 264 0.11 -14.59 -4.33
C ASP A 264 -0.92 -14.16 -5.41
N ARG A 265 -1.79 -13.17 -5.14
CA ARG A 265 -2.72 -12.69 -6.17
C ARG A 265 -1.92 -12.07 -7.33
N PRO A 266 -2.14 -12.50 -8.60
CA PRO A 266 -1.52 -11.88 -9.77
C PRO A 266 -1.62 -10.35 -9.74
N LEU A 267 -0.56 -9.66 -10.17
CA LEU A 267 -0.58 -8.21 -10.33
C LEU A 267 -0.60 -7.91 -11.81
N HIS A 268 -1.66 -7.28 -12.27
CA HIS A 268 -1.77 -6.74 -13.61
C HIS A 268 -1.69 -5.22 -13.47
N VAL A 269 -0.52 -4.69 -13.82
CA VAL A 269 -0.09 -3.33 -13.51
C VAL A 269 -0.17 -2.44 -14.73
N VAL A 270 -0.58 -1.19 -14.52
CA VAL A 270 -0.51 -0.12 -15.54
C VAL A 270 0.32 1.02 -14.96
N HIS A 271 1.37 1.45 -15.65
CA HIS A 271 2.03 2.72 -15.36
C HIS A 271 1.23 3.88 -15.95
N VAL A 272 0.98 4.91 -15.15
CA VAL A 272 0.22 6.09 -15.55
C VAL A 272 0.98 7.36 -15.19
N ASP A 273 1.23 8.18 -16.20
CA ASP A 273 1.82 9.51 -16.07
C ASP A 273 0.75 10.55 -15.69
N LEU A 274 0.91 11.22 -14.55
CA LEU A 274 0.07 12.36 -14.19
C LEU A 274 0.38 13.59 -15.05
N ASP A 275 1.55 13.64 -15.68
CA ASP A 275 1.88 14.64 -16.69
C ASP A 275 0.90 14.63 -17.87
N TYR A 276 0.33 13.47 -18.23
CA TYR A 276 -0.68 13.37 -19.29
C TYR A 276 -2.08 13.75 -18.80
N ILE A 277 -2.35 13.59 -17.51
CA ILE A 277 -3.65 13.90 -16.90
C ILE A 277 -3.78 15.40 -16.60
N TYR A 278 -2.68 16.01 -16.15
CA TYR A 278 -2.61 17.41 -15.78
C TYR A 278 -3.04 18.33 -16.94
N ASP A 279 -3.93 19.27 -16.63
CA ASP A 279 -4.31 20.35 -17.53
C ASP A 279 -4.45 21.63 -16.68
N PRO A 280 -3.97 22.79 -17.15
CA PRO A 280 -4.15 24.06 -16.44
C PRO A 280 -5.64 24.43 -16.25
N ASP A 281 -6.55 23.91 -17.10
CA ASP A 281 -7.99 23.99 -16.92
C ASP A 281 -8.49 22.82 -16.02
N PRO A 282 -8.98 23.12 -14.79
CA PRO A 282 -9.44 22.09 -13.87
C PRO A 282 -10.58 21.21 -14.41
N GLU A 283 -11.42 21.74 -15.29
CA GLU A 283 -12.51 20.96 -15.89
C GLU A 283 -11.98 19.93 -16.89
N ARG A 284 -10.98 20.31 -17.70
CA ARG A 284 -10.30 19.39 -18.61
C ARG A 284 -9.50 18.34 -17.85
N GLN A 285 -8.80 18.75 -16.78
CA GLN A 285 -8.07 17.82 -15.92
C GLN A 285 -9.00 16.76 -15.31
N GLU A 286 -10.20 17.14 -14.87
CA GLU A 286 -11.18 16.19 -14.35
C GLU A 286 -11.75 15.28 -15.46
N GLN A 287 -11.96 15.81 -16.68
CA GLN A 287 -12.35 14.98 -17.84
C GLN A 287 -11.26 13.96 -18.20
N ASN A 288 -9.99 14.37 -18.17
CA ASN A 288 -8.83 13.52 -18.40
C ASN A 288 -8.77 12.38 -17.37
N LEU A 289 -8.89 12.72 -16.08
CA LEU A 289 -8.95 11.75 -15.00
C LEU A 289 -10.15 10.79 -15.16
N GLY A 290 -11.31 11.31 -15.55
CA GLY A 290 -12.50 10.49 -15.84
C GLY A 290 -12.24 9.43 -16.93
N ARG A 291 -11.61 9.84 -18.05
CA ARG A 291 -11.25 8.91 -19.13
C ARG A 291 -10.27 7.83 -18.67
N LEU A 292 -9.28 8.19 -17.87
CA LEU A 292 -8.36 7.21 -17.28
C LEU A 292 -9.13 6.21 -16.40
N ILE A 293 -10.04 6.67 -15.54
CA ILE A 293 -10.82 5.80 -14.66
C ILE A 293 -11.67 4.82 -15.45
N ASP A 294 -12.38 5.29 -16.48
CA ASP A 294 -13.20 4.45 -17.37
C ASP A 294 -12.34 3.38 -18.06
N ARG A 295 -11.15 3.78 -18.51
CA ARG A 295 -10.18 2.90 -19.17
C ARG A 295 -9.66 1.82 -18.21
N ILE A 296 -9.20 2.21 -17.01
CA ILE A 296 -8.72 1.28 -15.98
C ILE A 296 -9.83 0.30 -15.56
N GLN A 297 -11.05 0.79 -15.37
CA GLN A 297 -12.21 -0.05 -15.07
C GLN A 297 -12.50 -1.06 -16.19
N GLY A 298 -12.45 -0.62 -17.44
CA GLY A 298 -12.69 -1.48 -18.61
C GLY A 298 -11.61 -2.54 -18.80
N MET A 299 -10.34 -2.22 -18.52
CA MET A 299 -9.25 -3.20 -18.61
C MET A 299 -9.26 -4.24 -17.48
N ARG A 300 -9.92 -3.95 -16.35
CA ARG A 300 -10.01 -4.84 -15.17
C ARG A 300 -8.63 -5.24 -14.63
N VAL A 301 -7.72 -4.29 -14.65
CA VAL A 301 -6.42 -4.39 -13.96
C VAL A 301 -6.62 -4.24 -12.47
N ASN A 302 -5.63 -4.61 -11.65
CA ASN A 302 -5.76 -4.55 -10.19
C ASN A 302 -4.67 -3.69 -9.52
N ALA A 303 -3.73 -3.13 -10.27
CA ALA A 303 -2.72 -2.24 -9.77
C ALA A 303 -2.41 -1.12 -10.77
N VAL A 304 -2.16 0.08 -10.25
CA VAL A 304 -1.68 1.23 -11.01
C VAL A 304 -0.43 1.74 -10.32
N TYR A 305 0.65 1.87 -11.08
CA TYR A 305 1.85 2.58 -10.66
C TYR A 305 1.69 4.01 -11.17
N LEU A 306 1.31 4.91 -10.26
CA LEU A 306 0.87 6.27 -10.58
C LEU A 306 2.02 7.23 -10.31
N GLN A 307 2.44 7.98 -11.33
CA GLN A 307 3.48 8.99 -11.24
C GLN A 307 3.10 10.05 -10.19
N ALA A 308 3.94 10.25 -9.18
CA ALA A 308 3.70 11.23 -8.11
C ALA A 308 4.54 12.52 -8.26
N PHE A 309 5.40 12.56 -9.28
CA PHE A 309 6.26 13.67 -9.65
C PHE A 309 5.89 14.19 -11.04
N ALA A 310 6.36 15.38 -11.38
CA ALA A 310 6.21 15.97 -12.71
C ALA A 310 7.57 16.01 -13.42
N ASP A 311 7.58 15.48 -14.64
CA ASP A 311 8.70 15.46 -15.58
C ASP A 311 8.17 15.72 -17.01
N PRO A 312 7.64 16.93 -17.27
CA PRO A 312 7.03 17.24 -18.57
C PRO A 312 8.06 17.36 -19.71
N ASP A 313 9.33 17.57 -19.40
CA ASP A 313 10.41 17.63 -20.41
C ASP A 313 11.01 16.24 -20.72
N GLY A 314 10.67 15.22 -19.91
CA GLY A 314 11.04 13.83 -20.11
C GLY A 314 12.54 13.60 -19.93
N ASP A 315 13.21 14.43 -19.13
CA ASP A 315 14.64 14.32 -18.88
C ASP A 315 14.99 13.35 -17.74
N GLY A 316 13.98 12.75 -17.11
CA GLY A 316 14.09 11.77 -16.05
C GLY A 316 14.20 12.37 -14.65
N ASN A 317 14.07 13.69 -14.50
CA ASN A 317 14.25 14.37 -13.22
C ASN A 317 12.95 15.04 -12.75
N ALA A 318 12.60 14.85 -11.48
CA ALA A 318 11.43 15.50 -10.92
C ALA A 318 11.65 17.01 -10.73
N ASP A 319 11.03 17.81 -11.59
CA ASP A 319 10.97 19.28 -11.53
C ASP A 319 10.03 19.78 -10.43
N ALA A 320 8.93 19.05 -10.23
CA ALA A 320 7.87 19.38 -9.30
C ALA A 320 7.17 18.09 -8.84
N LEU A 321 6.25 18.22 -7.88
CA LEU A 321 5.47 17.11 -7.34
C LEU A 321 3.97 17.33 -7.51
N TYR A 322 3.21 16.24 -7.52
CA TYR A 322 1.74 16.27 -7.62
C TYR A 322 1.03 16.20 -6.26
N PHE A 323 1.76 16.43 -5.17
CA PHE A 323 1.23 16.42 -3.81
C PHE A 323 1.87 17.54 -2.95
N PRO A 324 1.16 18.01 -1.90
CA PRO A 324 1.69 18.99 -0.97
C PRO A 324 2.97 18.47 -0.30
N ASN A 325 4.02 19.28 -0.29
CA ASN A 325 5.32 18.89 0.27
C ASN A 325 6.14 20.13 0.69
N ARG A 326 7.20 19.90 1.47
CA ARG A 326 8.05 20.95 2.05
C ARG A 326 9.21 21.43 1.18
N HIS A 327 9.53 20.77 0.06
CA HIS A 327 10.86 20.89 -0.58
C HIS A 327 10.87 21.25 -2.06
N LEU A 328 9.91 20.77 -2.83
CA LEU A 328 9.80 21.03 -4.26
C LEU A 328 8.51 21.79 -4.58
N PRO A 329 8.49 22.56 -5.69
CA PRO A 329 7.24 23.11 -6.20
C PRO A 329 6.19 22.01 -6.36
N MET A 330 4.95 22.32 -5.97
CA MET A 330 3.81 21.46 -6.27
C MET A 330 3.18 21.96 -7.58
N ARG A 331 3.23 21.15 -8.65
CA ARG A 331 2.68 21.53 -9.97
C ARG A 331 1.16 21.65 -9.91
N ALA A 332 0.53 20.67 -9.28
CA ALA A 332 -0.89 20.65 -8.94
C ALA A 332 -1.11 19.67 -7.79
N ASP A 333 -2.09 19.92 -6.93
CA ASP A 333 -2.51 18.95 -5.91
C ASP A 333 -3.38 17.85 -6.56
N LEU A 334 -2.76 16.96 -7.34
CA LEU A 334 -3.46 16.04 -8.23
C LEU A 334 -3.31 14.58 -7.80
N PHE A 335 -2.20 14.21 -7.16
CA PHE A 335 -1.90 12.81 -6.86
C PHE A 335 -2.93 12.20 -5.89
N ASN A 336 -3.29 12.88 -4.80
CA ASN A 336 -4.36 12.43 -3.91
C ASN A 336 -5.68 12.30 -4.67
N ARG A 337 -6.02 13.30 -5.50
CA ARG A 337 -7.25 13.29 -6.30
C ARG A 337 -7.33 12.03 -7.15
N ALA A 338 -6.32 11.77 -7.98
CA ALA A 338 -6.28 10.62 -8.86
C ALA A 338 -6.23 9.29 -8.09
N ALA A 339 -5.35 9.16 -7.09
CA ALA A 339 -5.18 7.93 -6.33
C ALA A 339 -6.48 7.47 -5.66
N TRP A 340 -7.21 8.38 -5.01
CA TRP A 340 -8.47 8.04 -4.35
C TRP A 340 -9.58 7.68 -5.34
N GLN A 341 -9.68 8.39 -6.47
CA GLN A 341 -10.71 8.11 -7.48
C GLN A 341 -10.46 6.77 -8.17
N LEU A 342 -9.20 6.46 -8.51
CA LEU A 342 -8.80 5.13 -8.99
C LEU A 342 -9.18 4.05 -7.97
N PHE A 343 -8.74 4.17 -6.73
CA PHE A 343 -9.02 3.17 -5.70
C PHE A 343 -10.53 2.95 -5.48
N THR A 344 -11.30 4.03 -5.29
CA THR A 344 -12.72 3.91 -4.92
C THR A 344 -13.63 3.50 -6.07
N ARG A 345 -13.31 3.88 -7.31
CA ARG A 345 -14.15 3.58 -8.48
C ARG A 345 -13.76 2.31 -9.21
N THR A 346 -12.48 1.94 -9.20
CA THR A 346 -11.98 0.77 -9.96
C THR A 346 -11.42 -0.34 -9.08
N ARG A 347 -11.23 -0.10 -7.77
CA ARG A 347 -10.68 -1.06 -6.78
C ARG A 347 -9.22 -1.46 -7.01
N VAL A 348 -8.51 -0.76 -7.88
CA VAL A 348 -7.07 -0.98 -8.09
C VAL A 348 -6.27 -0.55 -6.87
N LYS A 349 -5.15 -1.24 -6.62
CA LYS A 349 -4.12 -0.79 -5.69
C LYS A 349 -3.29 0.29 -6.36
N VAL A 350 -3.13 1.44 -5.73
CA VAL A 350 -2.30 2.54 -6.25
C VAL A 350 -0.94 2.53 -5.58
N TYR A 351 0.12 2.39 -6.37
CA TYR A 351 1.50 2.57 -5.92
C TYR A 351 1.95 3.97 -6.34
N ALA A 352 2.52 4.72 -5.41
CA ALA A 352 3.17 5.99 -5.75
C ALA A 352 4.50 5.66 -6.44
N TRP A 353 4.58 5.95 -7.73
CA TRP A 353 5.84 5.92 -8.45
C TRP A 353 6.61 7.21 -8.17
N MET A 354 7.77 7.05 -7.54
CA MET A 354 8.57 8.12 -6.96
C MET A 354 10.04 8.00 -7.37
N PRO A 355 10.70 9.11 -7.72
CA PRO A 355 12.16 9.14 -7.86
C PRO A 355 12.80 8.73 -6.54
N THR A 356 13.97 8.09 -6.62
CA THR A 356 14.72 7.68 -5.45
C THR A 356 15.83 8.68 -5.12
N LEU A 357 16.42 9.30 -6.15
CA LEU A 357 17.57 10.21 -6.07
C LEU A 357 17.42 11.46 -6.97
N ALA A 358 16.70 11.40 -8.09
CA ALA A 358 16.64 12.38 -9.17
C ALA A 358 15.60 13.48 -8.93
N PHE A 359 15.78 14.23 -7.85
CA PHE A 359 14.96 15.40 -7.52
C PHE A 359 15.71 16.68 -7.90
N ARG A 360 15.10 17.59 -8.67
CA ARG A 360 15.68 18.90 -9.03
C ARG A 360 15.59 19.89 -7.88
N ILE A 361 16.37 19.61 -6.83
CA ILE A 361 16.49 20.48 -5.67
C ILE A 361 17.60 21.50 -5.91
N ASN A 362 17.35 22.75 -5.54
CA ASN A 362 18.38 23.78 -5.52
C ASN A 362 19.30 23.55 -4.30
N ALA A 363 20.37 22.79 -4.50
CA ALA A 363 21.34 22.41 -3.49
C ALA A 363 22.77 22.64 -3.99
N PRO A 364 23.78 22.73 -3.09
CA PRO A 364 25.17 22.79 -3.50
C PRO A 364 25.63 21.47 -4.16
N ASP A 365 26.67 21.55 -5.00
CA ASP A 365 27.13 20.43 -5.83
C ASP A 365 27.47 19.16 -5.01
N ASP A 366 27.98 19.31 -3.79
CA ASP A 366 28.36 18.20 -2.88
C ASP A 366 27.18 17.34 -2.40
N TRP A 367 25.94 17.76 -2.67
CA TRP A 367 24.75 16.93 -2.45
C TRP A 367 24.54 15.90 -3.54
N PHE A 368 25.12 16.08 -4.72
CA PHE A 368 24.88 15.25 -5.89
C PHE A 368 25.96 14.18 -6.04
N VAL A 369 25.59 13.09 -6.70
CA VAL A 369 26.52 12.00 -7.05
C VAL A 369 27.67 12.57 -7.87
N HIS A 370 28.90 12.22 -7.49
CA HIS A 370 30.09 12.53 -8.25
C HIS A 370 30.64 11.27 -8.91
N GLU A 371 31.11 11.41 -10.14
CA GLU A 371 31.85 10.40 -10.85
C GLU A 371 33.34 10.73 -10.86
N TRP A 372 34.17 9.70 -10.88
CA TRP A 372 35.60 9.88 -11.07
C TRP A 372 35.95 9.93 -12.55
N HIS A 373 36.43 11.08 -13.03
CA HIS A 373 36.80 11.27 -14.43
C HIS A 373 38.12 12.03 -14.55
N ASP A 374 39.01 11.59 -15.44
CA ASP A 374 40.31 12.21 -15.71
C ASP A 374 41.14 12.53 -14.45
N GLY A 375 41.11 11.63 -13.47
CA GLY A 375 41.91 11.72 -12.24
C GLY A 375 41.36 12.67 -11.18
N LYS A 376 40.10 13.13 -11.31
CA LYS A 376 39.43 13.99 -10.32
C LYS A 376 37.93 13.65 -10.20
N PRO A 377 37.29 13.96 -9.06
CA PRO A 377 35.84 13.91 -8.98
C PRO A 377 35.22 15.03 -9.81
N VAL A 378 34.17 14.71 -10.56
CA VAL A 378 33.32 15.66 -11.27
C VAL A 378 31.85 15.33 -11.00
N LEU A 379 30.95 16.29 -11.19
CA LEU A 379 29.51 16.02 -11.10
C LEU A 379 29.13 14.88 -12.06
N GLY A 380 28.31 13.94 -11.59
CA GLY A 380 27.86 12.79 -12.40
C GLY A 380 27.24 13.22 -13.72
N ARG A 381 27.59 12.53 -14.81
CA ARG A 381 27.13 12.85 -16.18
C ARG A 381 25.95 12.00 -16.66
N HIS A 382 25.34 11.22 -15.77
CA HIS A 382 24.13 10.45 -16.09
C HIS A 382 22.95 11.37 -16.42
N ILE A 383 21.95 10.87 -17.18
CA ILE A 383 20.74 11.63 -17.52
C ILE A 383 19.99 12.09 -16.26
N TYR A 384 19.96 11.22 -15.25
CA TYR A 384 19.48 11.53 -13.90
C TYR A 384 20.50 12.37 -13.12
N LYS A 385 20.08 13.57 -12.71
CA LYS A 385 20.71 14.42 -11.71
C LYS A 385 20.46 13.86 -10.31
N ARG A 386 21.16 12.78 -9.99
CA ARG A 386 21.00 12.02 -8.75
C ARG A 386 21.62 12.74 -7.56
N LEU A 387 20.84 12.92 -6.51
CA LEU A 387 21.34 13.23 -5.18
C LEU A 387 22.16 12.04 -4.64
N SER A 388 23.25 12.32 -3.94
CA SER A 388 24.06 11.29 -3.30
C SER A 388 23.29 10.69 -2.12
N PRO A 389 23.08 9.35 -2.09
CA PRO A 389 22.46 8.68 -0.97
C PRO A 389 23.35 8.66 0.29
N PHE A 390 24.59 9.17 0.19
CA PHE A 390 25.54 9.28 1.30
C PHE A 390 25.54 10.67 1.94
N ASN A 391 24.98 11.69 1.26
CA ASN A 391 24.84 13.03 1.82
C ASN A 391 23.65 13.10 2.79
N GLN A 392 23.90 13.46 4.06
CA GLN A 392 22.86 13.44 5.10
C GLN A 392 21.74 14.45 4.85
N ASN A 393 22.04 15.61 4.27
CA ASN A 393 21.02 16.62 3.98
C ASN A 393 20.13 16.19 2.83
N ALA A 394 20.73 15.64 1.76
CA ALA A 394 19.97 15.05 0.66
C ALA A 394 19.05 13.92 1.17
N ARG A 395 19.57 12.99 1.97
CA ARG A 395 18.77 11.92 2.59
C ARG A 395 17.62 12.45 3.44
N ARG A 396 17.86 13.52 4.21
CA ARG A 396 16.82 14.15 5.05
C ARG A 396 15.71 14.73 4.17
N VAL A 397 16.06 15.54 3.17
CA VAL A 397 15.09 16.18 2.27
C VAL A 397 14.26 15.16 1.50
N VAL A 398 14.89 14.16 0.89
CA VAL A 398 14.13 13.11 0.16
C VAL A 398 13.27 12.29 1.13
N GLY A 399 13.76 11.97 2.32
CA GLY A 399 12.95 11.32 3.35
C GLY A 399 11.74 12.14 3.80
N GLU A 400 11.88 13.46 3.88
CA GLU A 400 10.79 14.41 4.19
C GLU A 400 9.77 14.52 3.02
N ILE A 401 10.22 14.41 1.76
CA ILE A 401 9.32 14.31 0.59
C ILE A 401 8.45 13.04 0.66
N TYR A 402 9.06 11.88 0.92
CA TYR A 402 8.31 10.61 1.05
C TYR A 402 7.38 10.62 2.28
N GLU A 403 7.77 11.29 3.36
CA GLU A 403 6.91 11.53 4.51
C GLU A 403 5.68 12.38 4.13
N ASP A 404 5.87 13.46 3.36
CA ASP A 404 4.79 14.34 2.92
C ASP A 404 3.82 13.62 1.97
N LEU A 405 4.33 12.82 1.02
CA LEU A 405 3.50 11.94 0.20
C LEU A 405 2.54 11.10 1.07
N ALA A 406 3.08 10.44 2.09
CA ALA A 406 2.31 9.56 2.97
C ALA A 406 1.29 10.32 3.84
N LYS A 407 1.57 11.59 4.15
CA LYS A 407 0.70 12.48 4.91
C LYS A 407 -0.51 12.96 4.11
N TYR A 408 -0.31 13.23 2.82
CA TYR A 408 -1.28 13.93 1.97
C TYR A 408 -1.94 13.04 0.92
N ALA A 409 -1.54 11.78 0.76
CA ALA A 409 -2.16 10.88 -0.20
C ALA A 409 -2.48 9.49 0.39
N PRO A 410 -3.59 8.85 -0.03
CA PRO A 410 -3.82 7.44 0.19
C PRO A 410 -3.04 6.62 -0.85
N VAL A 411 -2.19 5.70 -0.39
CA VAL A 411 -1.39 4.83 -1.26
C VAL A 411 -1.39 3.41 -0.71
N ASN A 412 -1.39 2.42 -1.60
CA ASN A 412 -1.31 1.00 -1.27
C ASN A 412 0.13 0.46 -1.44
N GLY A 413 1.00 1.23 -2.09
CA GLY A 413 2.39 0.87 -2.26
C GLY A 413 3.26 2.04 -2.73
N VAL A 414 4.55 1.75 -2.87
CA VAL A 414 5.55 2.65 -3.45
C VAL A 414 6.32 1.89 -4.53
N LEU A 415 6.48 2.50 -5.69
CA LEU A 415 7.42 2.06 -6.72
C LEU A 415 8.62 3.01 -6.71
N TYR A 416 9.80 2.46 -6.39
CA TYR A 416 11.06 3.15 -6.48
C TYR A 416 11.54 3.15 -7.94
N HIS A 417 11.73 4.36 -8.48
CA HIS A 417 12.22 4.58 -9.84
C HIS A 417 13.62 3.97 -10.04
N ASP A 418 13.96 3.62 -11.28
CA ASP A 418 15.25 3.09 -11.73
C ASP A 418 16.41 4.12 -11.67
N ASP A 419 16.16 5.35 -11.22
CA ASP A 419 17.19 6.36 -10.96
C ASP A 419 18.13 6.00 -9.80
N ALA A 420 17.73 5.02 -8.97
CA ALA A 420 18.54 4.41 -7.92
C ALA A 420 19.64 3.50 -8.51
N ILE A 421 20.64 4.10 -9.15
CA ILE A 421 21.80 3.43 -9.72
C ILE A 421 23.09 4.18 -9.43
N LEU A 422 24.21 3.47 -9.36
CA LEU A 422 25.56 4.04 -9.26
C LEU A 422 26.51 3.25 -10.15
N SER A 423 27.16 3.95 -11.10
CA SER A 423 28.15 3.32 -11.98
C SER A 423 29.39 2.85 -11.22
N ASP A 424 30.25 2.09 -11.89
CA ASP A 424 31.58 1.70 -11.40
C ASP A 424 32.54 2.88 -11.23
N PHE A 425 32.15 4.09 -11.65
CA PHE A 425 32.89 5.33 -11.41
C PHE A 425 32.28 6.20 -10.30
N GLU A 426 31.17 5.77 -9.70
CA GLU A 426 30.36 6.52 -8.74
C GLU A 426 30.05 5.68 -7.48
N ASP A 427 29.70 6.28 -6.35
CA ASP A 427 29.80 7.70 -6.01
C ASP A 427 31.18 7.96 -5.37
N VAL A 428 31.85 9.05 -5.78
CA VAL A 428 33.16 9.46 -5.25
C VAL A 428 33.13 10.79 -4.49
N THR A 429 31.95 11.20 -4.03
CA THR A 429 31.81 12.26 -3.02
C THR A 429 32.67 11.95 -1.77
N PRO A 430 33.17 12.97 -1.04
CA PRO A 430 33.91 12.77 0.20
C PRO A 430 33.18 11.88 1.21
N GLU A 431 31.86 12.03 1.33
CA GLU A 431 30.98 11.24 2.19
C GLU A 431 30.97 9.77 1.78
N ALA A 432 30.77 9.48 0.49
CA ALA A 432 30.78 8.11 -0.02
C ALA A 432 32.13 7.42 0.20
N LEU A 433 33.24 8.14 -0.07
CA LEU A 433 34.59 7.62 0.16
C LEU A 433 34.91 7.43 1.66
N SER A 434 34.36 8.29 2.52
CA SER A 434 34.43 8.14 3.97
C SER A 434 33.69 6.88 4.43
N VAL A 435 32.50 6.61 3.90
CA VAL A 435 31.72 5.38 4.17
C VAL A 435 32.51 4.15 3.69
N ALA A 436 33.05 4.18 2.47
CA ALA A 436 33.84 3.08 1.93
C ALA A 436 35.04 2.74 2.83
N LYS A 437 35.77 3.76 3.30
CA LYS A 437 36.92 3.59 4.19
C LYS A 437 36.53 3.12 5.59
N ASN A 438 35.59 3.82 6.22
CA ASN A 438 35.33 3.69 7.65
C ASN A 438 34.34 2.56 7.96
N SER A 439 33.32 2.39 7.14
CA SER A 439 32.26 1.40 7.34
C SER A 439 32.55 0.11 6.59
N TRP A 440 32.86 0.18 5.29
CA TRP A 440 33.05 -1.00 4.44
C TRP A 440 34.47 -1.58 4.48
N LYS A 441 35.40 -0.89 5.15
CA LYS A 441 36.81 -1.26 5.28
C LYS A 441 37.49 -1.46 3.91
N LEU A 442 37.13 -0.60 2.95
CA LEU A 442 37.74 -0.51 1.62
C LEU A 442 38.69 0.69 1.54
N SER A 443 39.29 0.91 0.37
CA SER A 443 40.09 2.11 0.12
C SER A 443 39.18 3.35 0.03
N GLY A 444 39.64 4.49 0.56
CA GLY A 444 39.02 5.80 0.29
C GLY A 444 39.56 6.49 -0.97
N ASP A 445 40.45 5.81 -1.72
CA ASP A 445 41.02 6.27 -2.99
C ASP A 445 40.23 5.63 -4.16
N PRO A 446 39.54 6.43 -4.99
CA PRO A 446 38.78 5.96 -6.16
C PRO A 446 39.57 5.10 -7.14
N ALA A 447 40.88 5.34 -7.33
CA ALA A 447 41.67 4.51 -8.24
C ALA A 447 41.86 3.10 -7.67
N ARG A 448 42.06 2.98 -6.35
CA ARG A 448 42.24 1.69 -5.68
C ARG A 448 40.96 0.88 -5.56
N LEU A 449 39.79 1.54 -5.49
CA LEU A 449 38.49 0.87 -5.52
C LEU A 449 38.22 0.12 -6.84
N ARG A 450 38.95 0.48 -7.91
CA ARG A 450 38.89 -0.17 -9.23
C ARG A 450 40.19 -0.86 -9.62
N ALA A 451 41.06 -1.20 -8.66
CA ALA A 451 42.36 -1.78 -8.96
C ALA A 451 42.28 -3.15 -9.64
N ASN A 452 41.19 -3.90 -9.41
CA ASN A 452 40.86 -5.16 -10.06
C ASN A 452 39.39 -5.51 -9.81
N ASP A 453 38.88 -6.49 -10.55
CA ASP A 453 37.48 -6.92 -10.53
C ASP A 453 36.99 -7.36 -9.15
N ALA A 454 37.84 -8.03 -8.36
CA ALA A 454 37.45 -8.50 -7.03
C ALA A 454 37.21 -7.33 -6.05
N VAL A 455 38.04 -6.29 -6.12
CA VAL A 455 37.86 -5.08 -5.31
C VAL A 455 36.66 -4.27 -5.81
N LEU A 456 36.52 -4.12 -7.13
CA LEU A 456 35.40 -3.42 -7.74
C LEU A 456 34.06 -4.06 -7.36
N MET A 457 33.93 -5.38 -7.53
CA MET A 457 32.71 -6.10 -7.16
C MET A 457 32.39 -6.03 -5.67
N LYS A 458 33.42 -6.04 -4.81
CA LYS A 458 33.21 -5.85 -3.37
C LYS A 458 32.66 -4.46 -3.06
N TRP A 459 33.19 -3.43 -3.72
CA TRP A 459 32.66 -2.06 -3.59
C TRP A 459 31.24 -1.94 -4.16
N ALA A 460 30.97 -2.54 -5.32
CA ALA A 460 29.67 -2.57 -5.96
C ALA A 460 28.58 -3.16 -5.07
N ARG A 461 28.81 -4.33 -4.49
CA ARG A 461 27.87 -4.97 -3.55
C ARG A 461 27.52 -4.10 -2.35
N HIS A 462 28.51 -3.35 -1.84
CA HIS A 462 28.25 -2.39 -0.77
C HIS A 462 27.43 -1.18 -1.24
N LYS A 463 27.63 -0.71 -2.48
CA LYS A 463 26.78 0.34 -3.08
C LYS A 463 25.35 -0.16 -3.30
N THR A 464 25.18 -1.38 -3.81
CA THR A 464 23.88 -2.03 -3.98
C THR A 464 23.13 -2.08 -2.65
N GLU A 465 23.74 -2.67 -1.61
CA GLU A 465 23.12 -2.74 -0.28
C GLU A 465 22.80 -1.34 0.27
N ALA A 466 23.67 -0.35 0.06
CA ALA A 466 23.42 1.02 0.54
C ALA A 466 22.25 1.72 -0.16
N LEU A 467 22.01 1.44 -1.44
CA LEU A 467 20.82 1.90 -2.18
C LEU A 467 19.56 1.16 -1.70
N ASP A 468 19.67 -0.13 -1.42
CA ASP A 468 18.56 -0.94 -0.89
C ASP A 468 18.17 -0.45 0.52
N GLU A 469 19.13 -0.30 1.44
CA GLU A 469 18.93 0.28 2.79
C GLU A 469 18.42 1.72 2.74
N TRP A 470 18.78 2.48 1.70
CA TRP A 470 18.22 3.81 1.45
C TRP A 470 16.71 3.73 1.17
N THR A 471 16.28 2.82 0.31
CA THR A 471 14.85 2.61 0.05
C THR A 471 14.09 2.02 1.25
N ASP A 472 14.74 1.21 2.10
CA ASP A 472 14.15 0.76 3.37
C ASP A 472 13.87 1.94 4.31
N TYR A 473 14.79 2.91 4.39
CA TYR A 473 14.59 4.13 5.15
C TYR A 473 13.39 4.94 4.60
N LEU A 474 13.28 5.09 3.28
CA LEU A 474 12.14 5.75 2.65
C LEU A 474 10.83 5.00 2.90
N THR A 475 10.86 3.67 2.81
CA THR A 475 9.73 2.79 3.14
C THR A 475 9.27 3.01 4.57
N ALA A 476 10.21 3.12 5.53
CA ALA A 476 9.88 3.36 6.93
C ALA A 476 9.19 4.72 7.15
N LYS A 477 9.59 5.77 6.41
CA LYS A 477 8.92 7.07 6.43
C LYS A 477 7.46 6.96 5.98
N VAL A 478 7.21 6.24 4.89
CA VAL A 478 5.84 6.04 4.39
C VAL A 478 5.04 5.14 5.33
N ARG A 479 5.61 4.02 5.80
CA ARG A 479 4.94 3.07 6.71
C ARG A 479 4.54 3.67 8.06
N TYR A 480 5.18 4.76 8.49
CA TYR A 480 4.74 5.49 9.67
C TYR A 480 3.30 6.01 9.52
N TYR A 481 2.96 6.55 8.34
CA TYR A 481 1.62 7.06 8.02
C TYR A 481 0.73 6.05 7.28
N ARG A 482 1.33 5.05 6.63
CA ARG A 482 0.66 4.04 5.79
C ARG A 482 1.27 2.65 6.06
N PRO A 483 1.03 2.02 7.22
CA PRO A 483 1.75 0.80 7.64
C PRO A 483 1.60 -0.41 6.73
N GLY A 484 0.59 -0.43 5.86
CA GLY A 484 0.25 -1.56 4.99
C GLY A 484 0.84 -1.52 3.60
N ILE A 485 1.64 -0.50 3.28
CA ILE A 485 2.15 -0.36 1.92
C ILE A 485 3.04 -1.52 1.52
N LYS A 486 2.87 -1.96 0.28
CA LYS A 486 3.78 -2.85 -0.43
C LYS A 486 4.85 -2.02 -1.16
N THR A 487 5.97 -2.65 -1.47
CA THR A 487 7.12 -2.00 -2.10
C THR A 487 7.49 -2.70 -3.40
N ALA A 488 7.76 -1.91 -4.42
CA ALA A 488 8.31 -2.35 -5.70
C ALA A 488 9.49 -1.44 -6.07
N ARG A 489 10.45 -1.96 -6.84
CA ARG A 489 11.53 -1.14 -7.42
C ARG A 489 11.75 -1.56 -8.87
N ASN A 490 11.92 -0.57 -9.75
CA ASN A 490 12.35 -0.81 -11.13
C ASN A 490 13.79 -1.32 -11.16
N TYR A 491 13.99 -2.40 -11.90
CA TYR A 491 15.30 -3.03 -12.12
C TYR A 491 15.54 -3.14 -13.62
N TYR A 492 16.76 -2.75 -14.02
CA TYR A 492 17.27 -3.05 -15.34
C TYR A 492 17.39 -4.56 -15.53
N ALA A 493 17.23 -5.05 -16.77
CA ALA A 493 17.32 -6.47 -17.05
C ALA A 493 18.77 -7.01 -17.01
N LEU A 494 19.78 -6.15 -17.25
CA LEU A 494 21.17 -6.61 -17.33
C LEU A 494 21.72 -7.16 -15.99
N PRO A 495 21.49 -6.54 -14.81
CA PRO A 495 21.85 -7.13 -13.51
C PRO A 495 21.30 -8.53 -13.23
N LEU A 496 20.17 -8.89 -13.86
CA LEU A 496 19.62 -10.24 -13.79
C LEU A 496 20.33 -11.21 -14.76
N LEU A 497 20.52 -10.79 -16.01
CA LEU A 497 21.07 -11.63 -17.08
C LEU A 497 22.58 -11.85 -16.94
N SER A 498 23.30 -10.81 -16.52
CA SER A 498 24.75 -10.76 -16.33
C SER A 498 25.06 -10.14 -14.96
N PRO A 499 25.08 -10.94 -13.87
CA PRO A 499 25.22 -10.45 -12.50
C PRO A 499 26.48 -9.60 -12.21
N GLU A 500 27.54 -9.76 -13.00
CA GLU A 500 28.73 -8.90 -12.95
C GLU A 500 28.43 -7.42 -13.24
N SER A 501 27.32 -7.12 -13.93
CA SER A 501 26.87 -5.76 -14.20
C SER A 501 26.40 -5.01 -12.96
N GLU A 502 26.22 -5.70 -11.83
CA GLU A 502 26.09 -5.07 -10.51
C GLU A 502 27.20 -4.03 -10.28
N ALA A 503 28.41 -4.24 -10.83
CA ALA A 503 29.52 -3.30 -10.77
C ALA A 503 29.18 -1.87 -11.22
N TRP A 504 28.36 -1.73 -12.27
CA TRP A 504 28.02 -0.46 -12.90
C TRP A 504 26.53 -0.10 -12.87
N TYR A 505 25.69 -0.93 -12.23
CA TYR A 505 24.30 -0.58 -11.92
C TYR A 505 24.06 -0.35 -10.42
N ALA A 506 24.87 -0.96 -9.54
CA ALA A 506 24.56 -1.06 -8.10
C ALA A 506 23.14 -1.59 -7.85
N GLN A 507 22.75 -2.60 -8.64
CA GLN A 507 21.52 -3.36 -8.50
C GLN A 507 21.87 -4.85 -8.49
N SER A 508 21.23 -5.62 -7.62
CA SER A 508 21.36 -7.07 -7.58
C SER A 508 20.00 -7.73 -7.44
N TYR A 509 19.62 -8.52 -8.45
CA TYR A 509 18.37 -9.26 -8.43
C TYR A 509 18.36 -10.31 -7.30
N GLU A 510 19.52 -10.90 -6.98
CA GLU A 510 19.67 -11.90 -5.91
C GLU A 510 19.32 -11.33 -4.53
N THR A 511 19.70 -10.07 -4.25
CA THR A 511 19.45 -9.44 -2.93
C THR A 511 18.15 -8.66 -2.87
N ALA A 512 17.56 -8.28 -4.00
CA ALA A 512 16.37 -7.42 -4.07
C ALA A 512 15.21 -7.91 -3.19
N PHE A 513 14.95 -9.22 -3.15
CA PHE A 513 13.82 -9.79 -2.40
C PHE A 513 13.94 -9.69 -0.88
N LYS A 514 15.09 -9.27 -0.35
CA LYS A 514 15.25 -8.93 1.08
C LYS A 514 14.59 -7.60 1.44
N HIS A 515 14.52 -6.68 0.48
CA HIS A 515 14.10 -5.29 0.70
C HIS A 515 12.71 -5.02 0.13
N TYR A 516 12.35 -5.67 -0.99
CA TYR A 516 11.11 -5.39 -1.70
C TYR A 516 10.08 -6.52 -1.65
N ASP A 517 8.80 -6.15 -1.64
CA ASP A 517 7.70 -7.09 -1.90
C ASP A 517 7.74 -7.57 -3.35
N TYR A 518 8.05 -6.66 -4.29
CA TYR A 518 8.16 -6.94 -5.72
C TYR A 518 9.42 -6.33 -6.35
N VAL A 519 9.94 -7.00 -7.38
CA VAL A 519 10.90 -6.42 -8.34
C VAL A 519 10.15 -6.15 -9.63
N ALA A 520 10.12 -4.91 -10.09
CA ALA A 520 9.58 -4.56 -11.40
C ALA A 520 10.74 -4.65 -12.41
N ILE A 521 10.86 -5.78 -13.11
CA ILE A 521 11.92 -5.96 -14.10
C ILE A 521 11.49 -5.28 -15.40
N GLU A 522 12.34 -4.41 -15.93
CA GLU A 522 12.13 -3.75 -17.22
C GLU A 522 12.37 -4.76 -18.35
N ALA A 523 11.36 -5.58 -18.62
CA ALA A 523 11.35 -6.61 -19.65
C ALA A 523 11.07 -6.00 -21.03
N MET A 524 11.92 -5.04 -21.42
CA MET A 524 11.73 -4.14 -22.55
C MET A 524 12.77 -4.44 -23.66
N PRO A 525 12.55 -5.47 -24.51
CA PRO A 525 13.58 -5.93 -25.44
C PRO A 525 13.98 -4.91 -26.51
N PHE A 526 13.09 -3.97 -26.88
CA PHE A 526 13.43 -2.92 -27.85
C PHE A 526 14.26 -1.82 -27.20
N MET A 527 13.98 -1.47 -25.93
CA MET A 527 14.82 -0.56 -25.13
C MET A 527 16.24 -1.13 -24.96
N GLU A 528 16.33 -2.43 -24.69
CA GLU A 528 17.59 -3.19 -24.57
C GLU A 528 18.25 -3.50 -25.92
N LYS A 529 17.64 -3.08 -27.04
CA LYS A 529 18.12 -3.30 -28.41
C LYS A 529 18.45 -4.77 -28.71
N ALA A 530 17.64 -5.68 -28.17
CA ALA A 530 17.81 -7.11 -28.36
C ALA A 530 17.70 -7.49 -29.85
N GLU A 531 18.69 -8.23 -30.36
CA GLU A 531 18.69 -8.71 -31.76
C GLU A 531 17.48 -9.59 -32.07
N ASN A 532 17.05 -10.40 -31.11
CA ASN A 532 15.84 -11.21 -31.16
C ASN A 532 15.00 -10.94 -29.90
N PRO A 533 14.00 -10.05 -29.99
CA PRO A 533 13.15 -9.68 -28.85
C PRO A 533 12.44 -10.86 -28.17
N GLU A 534 11.98 -11.85 -28.95
CA GLU A 534 11.29 -13.03 -28.42
C GLU A 534 12.26 -13.91 -27.61
N ALA A 535 13.41 -14.24 -28.17
CA ALA A 535 14.41 -15.07 -27.50
C ALA A 535 14.97 -14.39 -26.24
N TRP A 536 15.18 -13.07 -26.28
CA TRP A 536 15.64 -12.30 -25.14
C TRP A 536 14.62 -12.29 -24.00
N LEU A 537 13.33 -12.09 -24.31
CA LEU A 537 12.28 -12.09 -23.30
C LEU A 537 12.11 -13.47 -22.67
N GLU A 538 12.23 -14.55 -23.45
CA GLU A 538 12.26 -15.92 -22.93
C GLU A 538 13.44 -16.13 -21.97
N GLN A 539 14.63 -15.63 -22.32
CA GLN A 539 15.81 -15.72 -21.47
C GLN A 539 15.59 -15.03 -20.12
N VAL A 540 14.99 -13.83 -20.11
CA VAL A 540 14.65 -13.09 -18.89
C VAL A 540 13.72 -13.92 -17.99
N VAL A 541 12.61 -14.43 -18.51
CA VAL A 541 11.65 -15.21 -17.70
C VAL A 541 12.30 -16.51 -17.18
N ARG A 542 13.04 -17.23 -18.02
CA ARG A 542 13.73 -18.46 -17.61
C ARG A 542 14.78 -18.19 -16.54
N LYS A 543 15.53 -17.09 -16.64
CA LYS A 543 16.51 -16.70 -15.63
C LYS A 543 15.84 -16.39 -14.30
N ILE A 544 14.75 -15.62 -14.29
CA ILE A 544 13.94 -15.34 -13.10
C ILE A 544 13.41 -16.62 -12.46
N ALA A 545 12.94 -17.58 -13.26
CA ALA A 545 12.42 -18.85 -12.78
C ALA A 545 13.48 -19.72 -12.05
N THR A 546 14.78 -19.39 -12.17
CA THR A 546 15.83 -20.08 -11.40
C THR A 546 15.95 -19.61 -9.96
N TYR A 547 15.37 -18.46 -9.61
CA TYR A 547 15.40 -17.91 -8.25
C TYR A 547 14.20 -18.39 -7.43
N PRO A 548 14.39 -18.74 -6.14
CA PRO A 548 13.28 -19.01 -5.23
C PRO A 548 12.30 -17.84 -5.21
N ASP A 549 11.01 -18.13 -5.40
CA ASP A 549 9.92 -17.14 -5.51
C ASP A 549 10.10 -16.09 -6.62
N GLY A 550 11.05 -16.27 -7.55
CA GLY A 550 11.35 -15.30 -8.61
C GLY A 550 10.12 -14.93 -9.43
N LEU A 551 9.38 -15.92 -9.94
CA LEU A 551 8.14 -15.68 -10.69
C LEU A 551 6.99 -15.12 -9.85
N LYS A 552 7.01 -15.31 -8.52
CA LYS A 552 5.99 -14.83 -7.58
C LYS A 552 6.27 -13.42 -7.05
N LYS A 553 7.50 -12.94 -7.16
CA LYS A 553 7.92 -11.64 -6.64
C LYS A 553 8.41 -10.70 -7.74
N THR A 554 8.28 -11.08 -9.01
CA THR A 554 8.68 -10.22 -10.14
C THR A 554 7.47 -9.79 -10.95
N VAL A 555 7.30 -8.49 -11.11
CA VAL A 555 6.42 -7.88 -12.10
C VAL A 555 7.21 -7.71 -13.39
N PHE A 556 6.76 -8.34 -14.47
CA PHE A 556 7.36 -8.20 -15.79
C PHE A 556 6.81 -6.97 -16.48
N GLU A 557 7.58 -5.88 -16.49
CA GLU A 557 7.15 -4.60 -17.08
C GLU A 557 7.53 -4.55 -18.57
N LEU A 558 6.50 -4.58 -19.42
CA LEU A 558 6.64 -4.56 -20.87
C LEU A 558 6.49 -3.12 -21.39
N GLN A 559 7.20 -2.80 -22.47
CA GLN A 559 7.07 -1.50 -23.12
C GLN A 559 5.93 -1.49 -24.16
N THR A 560 5.19 -0.39 -24.25
CA THR A 560 4.17 -0.15 -25.30
C THR A 560 4.64 0.84 -26.36
N VAL A 561 5.78 1.49 -26.14
CA VAL A 561 6.47 2.42 -27.03
C VAL A 561 7.91 1.96 -27.23
N ASP A 562 8.41 2.04 -28.46
CA ASP A 562 9.84 1.87 -28.74
C ASP A 562 10.55 3.20 -28.50
N TRP A 563 11.28 3.31 -27.40
CA TRP A 563 12.00 4.53 -26.99
C TRP A 563 13.09 4.98 -27.97
N ASN A 564 13.57 4.09 -28.85
CA ASN A 564 14.55 4.49 -29.87
C ASN A 564 13.89 5.23 -31.03
N THR A 565 12.65 4.88 -31.37
CA THR A 565 11.92 5.45 -32.51
C THR A 565 10.80 6.39 -32.10
N GLN A 566 10.45 6.41 -30.81
CA GLN A 566 9.34 7.16 -30.22
C GLN A 566 7.99 6.79 -30.87
N LYS A 567 7.85 5.52 -31.30
CA LYS A 567 6.64 5.01 -31.94
C LYS A 567 5.96 3.94 -31.09
N PRO A 568 4.62 3.85 -31.12
CA PRO A 568 3.91 2.75 -30.48
C PRO A 568 4.36 1.40 -31.02
N ILE A 569 4.53 0.43 -30.13
CA ILE A 569 4.77 -0.97 -30.50
C ILE A 569 3.49 -1.52 -31.12
N PRO A 570 3.57 -2.23 -32.27
CA PRO A 570 2.40 -2.82 -32.89
C PRO A 570 1.65 -3.72 -31.91
N MET A 571 0.32 -3.54 -31.81
CA MET A 571 -0.50 -4.25 -30.82
C MET A 571 -0.34 -5.78 -30.89
N SER A 572 -0.20 -6.35 -32.09
CA SER A 572 0.04 -7.78 -32.26
C SER A 572 1.37 -8.25 -31.63
N THR A 573 2.40 -7.41 -31.68
CA THR A 573 3.71 -7.69 -31.07
C THR A 573 3.61 -7.59 -29.55
N PHE A 574 2.97 -6.53 -29.04
CA PHE A 574 2.79 -6.34 -27.60
C PHE A 574 1.95 -7.46 -26.96
N LEU A 575 0.84 -7.87 -27.59
CA LEU A 575 0.04 -9.01 -27.12
C LEU A 575 0.81 -10.33 -27.15
N ALA A 576 1.64 -10.55 -28.18
CA ALA A 576 2.49 -11.73 -28.25
C ALA A 576 3.49 -11.79 -27.08
N GLN A 577 4.06 -10.65 -26.69
CA GLN A 577 4.96 -10.57 -25.53
C GLN A 577 4.24 -10.90 -24.21
N ILE A 578 3.04 -10.35 -23.99
CA ILE A 578 2.20 -10.68 -22.81
C ILE A 578 1.94 -12.19 -22.75
N GLN A 579 1.46 -12.77 -23.85
CA GLN A 579 1.15 -14.19 -23.91
C GLN A 579 2.41 -15.05 -23.72
N GLN A 580 3.57 -14.60 -24.21
CA GLN A 580 4.84 -15.31 -24.07
C GLN A 580 5.26 -15.40 -22.60
N VAL A 581 5.30 -14.27 -21.88
CA VAL A 581 5.73 -14.28 -20.47
C VAL A 581 4.78 -15.09 -19.60
N GLN A 582 3.47 -14.99 -19.84
CA GLN A 582 2.46 -15.76 -19.12
C GLN A 582 2.58 -17.28 -19.38
N LYS A 583 2.81 -17.70 -20.63
CA LYS A 583 3.04 -19.12 -20.98
C LYS A 583 4.29 -19.69 -20.30
N LEU A 584 5.27 -18.84 -20.02
CA LEU A 584 6.50 -19.21 -19.31
C LEU A 584 6.36 -19.15 -17.78
N GLY A 585 5.18 -18.82 -17.26
CA GLY A 585 4.86 -18.87 -15.83
C GLY A 585 4.93 -17.54 -15.10
N ALA A 586 5.09 -16.41 -15.80
CA ALA A 586 4.95 -15.10 -15.17
C ALA A 586 3.52 -14.87 -14.67
N VAL A 587 3.36 -14.57 -13.39
CA VAL A 587 2.06 -14.31 -12.76
C VAL A 587 1.78 -12.83 -12.51
N HIS A 588 2.82 -11.98 -12.51
CA HIS A 588 2.66 -10.54 -12.41
C HIS A 588 3.20 -9.88 -13.69
N VAL A 589 2.37 -9.10 -14.37
CA VAL A 589 2.72 -8.46 -15.64
C VAL A 589 2.29 -7.00 -15.56
N GLY A 590 3.14 -6.10 -16.03
CA GLY A 590 2.88 -4.68 -16.11
C GLY A 590 3.22 -4.13 -17.49
N TYR A 591 2.83 -2.88 -17.75
CA TYR A 591 3.31 -2.17 -18.93
C TYR A 591 3.46 -0.67 -18.73
N TYR A 592 4.32 -0.07 -19.55
CA TYR A 592 4.58 1.37 -19.62
C TYR A 592 4.88 1.85 -21.06
N PRO A 593 4.40 3.04 -21.49
CA PRO A 593 3.36 3.87 -20.86
C PRO A 593 1.93 3.45 -21.20
N ASP A 594 0.98 3.93 -20.40
CA ASP A 594 -0.45 3.98 -20.78
C ASP A 594 -0.78 5.35 -21.36
N ASN A 595 -1.15 5.37 -22.65
CA ASN A 595 -1.65 6.56 -23.31
C ASN A 595 -3.17 6.44 -23.50
N TYR A 596 -3.91 6.85 -22.48
CA TYR A 596 -5.37 6.86 -22.50
C TYR A 596 -5.96 7.86 -23.51
N ILE A 597 -5.17 8.86 -23.96
CA ILE A 597 -5.61 9.90 -24.90
C ILE A 597 -5.76 9.31 -26.30
N GLU A 598 -4.80 8.46 -26.71
CA GLU A 598 -4.77 7.83 -28.03
C GLU A 598 -5.32 6.39 -28.04
N ASP A 599 -5.84 5.91 -26.91
CA ASP A 599 -6.24 4.51 -26.71
C ASP A 599 -5.10 3.53 -27.06
N GLN A 600 -3.90 3.79 -26.52
CA GLN A 600 -2.70 2.99 -26.77
C GLN A 600 -2.08 2.53 -25.44
N PRO A 601 -2.00 1.22 -25.17
CA PRO A 601 -2.50 0.11 -26.00
C PRO A 601 -4.04 0.09 -26.08
N ARG A 602 -4.62 -0.51 -27.13
CA ARG A 602 -6.09 -0.49 -27.32
C ARG A 602 -6.83 -1.16 -26.16
N GLN A 603 -7.70 -0.41 -25.46
CA GLN A 603 -8.40 -0.87 -24.24
C GLN A 603 -9.13 -2.19 -24.45
N ALA A 604 -9.85 -2.32 -25.56
CA ALA A 604 -10.65 -3.51 -25.86
C ALA A 604 -9.81 -4.79 -26.04
N ASP A 605 -8.55 -4.67 -26.48
CA ASP A 605 -7.65 -5.82 -26.53
C ASP A 605 -7.07 -6.15 -25.15
N MET A 606 -6.77 -5.12 -24.35
CA MET A 606 -6.30 -5.30 -22.97
C MET A 606 -7.36 -5.95 -22.09
N GLU A 607 -8.64 -5.59 -22.23
CA GLU A 607 -9.73 -6.29 -21.53
C GLU A 607 -9.77 -7.79 -21.88
N ARG A 608 -9.45 -8.17 -23.12
CA ARG A 608 -9.50 -9.58 -23.55
C ARG A 608 -8.29 -10.40 -23.11
N GLU A 609 -7.08 -9.83 -23.22
CA GLU A 609 -5.82 -10.58 -23.10
C GLU A 609 -5.05 -10.28 -21.81
N PHE A 610 -5.39 -9.18 -21.11
CA PHE A 610 -4.70 -8.70 -19.92
C PHE A 610 -5.64 -8.53 -18.71
N SER A 611 -6.94 -8.79 -18.81
CA SER A 611 -7.81 -8.69 -17.64
C SER A 611 -7.59 -9.85 -16.67
N LEU A 612 -7.80 -9.59 -15.38
CA LEU A 612 -7.96 -10.66 -14.40
C LEU A 612 -9.41 -11.16 -14.43
N PRO A 613 -9.64 -12.49 -14.26
CA PRO A 613 -10.99 -13.02 -14.20
C PRO A 613 -11.76 -12.40 -13.03
N TYR A 614 -13.06 -12.17 -13.24
CA TYR A 614 -14.00 -11.57 -12.28
C TYR A 614 -14.33 -12.57 -11.17
N TYR A 615 -13.35 -12.98 -10.37
CA TYR A 615 -13.57 -13.79 -9.18
C TYR A 615 -12.93 -13.10 -7.96
N PRO A 616 -13.73 -12.61 -6.99
CA PRO A 616 -13.25 -11.92 -5.79
C PRO A 616 -12.31 -12.74 -4.90
#